data_AF-A0A838K007-F1
#
_entry.id   AF-A0A838K007-F1
#
_cell.length_a   1.000
_cell.length_b   1.000
_cell.length_c   1.000
_cell.angle_alpha   90.00
_cell.angle_beta   90.00
_cell.angle_gamma   90.00
#
_symmetry.space_group_name_H-M   'P 1'
#
loop_
_entity.id
_entity.type
_entity.pdbx_description
1 polymer ?
#
loop_
_entity_poly.entity_id
_entity_poly.type
_entity_poly.pdbx_seq_one_letter_code
_entity_poly.pdbx_strand_id
1 'polypeptide(L)'
;MMQHFDEANRDLIGNVASRLVHRDQAGVSPFDSVVQGGDAVWEGLRLYDGRIFKLHEHLGRLRCSAHALAFATVPDDEAIVEQIRQTLQANGMHDSVHIRLTLTRGVKVTSGMDPRLNQSGPTLIVEAPSCSAS
;
A
#
# COMPACT_ATOMS: atom_id res chain seq x y z
N MET A 1 15.55 15.08 -11.95
CA MET A 1 16.37 15.00 -10.73
C MET A 1 16.49 13.54 -10.35
N MET A 2 17.71 13.01 -10.25
CA MET A 2 17.94 11.61 -9.89
C MET A 2 17.80 11.48 -8.36
N GLN A 3 16.89 10.63 -7.89
CA GLN A 3 16.82 10.34 -6.45
C GLN A 3 17.96 9.39 -6.10
N HIS A 4 18.76 9.76 -5.10
CA HIS A 4 19.76 8.87 -4.53
C HIS A 4 19.11 7.95 -3.49
N PHE A 5 19.70 6.78 -3.30
CA PHE A 5 19.26 5.87 -2.26
C PHE A 5 19.53 6.49 -0.89
N ASP A 6 18.50 6.56 -0.05
CA ASP A 6 18.63 6.96 1.35
C ASP A 6 19.02 5.74 2.20
N GLU A 7 20.15 5.80 2.89
CA GLU A 7 20.60 4.70 3.75
C GLU A 7 19.66 4.43 4.92
N ALA A 8 18.88 5.42 5.37
CA ALA A 8 17.84 5.22 6.37
C ALA A 8 16.73 4.27 5.88
N ASN A 9 16.64 4.07 4.56
CA ASN A 9 15.69 3.15 3.95
C ASN A 9 16.26 1.74 3.71
N ARG A 10 17.48 1.43 4.16
CA ARG A 10 18.14 0.13 3.96
C ARG A 10 17.36 -1.03 4.57
N ASP A 11 16.89 -0.86 5.80
CA ASP A 11 16.26 -1.95 6.55
C ASP A 11 14.73 -1.78 6.68
N LEU A 12 14.11 -1.11 5.70
CA LEU A 12 12.66 -0.88 5.71
C LEU A 12 11.88 -2.20 5.74
N ILE A 13 10.83 -2.19 6.54
CA ILE A 13 9.82 -3.24 6.57
C ILE A 13 8.62 -2.79 5.75
N GLY A 14 8.36 -3.49 4.65
CA GLY A 14 7.13 -3.33 3.86
C GLY A 14 6.02 -4.24 4.37
N ASN A 15 4.77 -3.83 4.18
CA ASN A 15 3.61 -4.65 4.50
C ASN A 15 2.87 -5.04 3.22
N VAL A 16 2.81 -6.34 2.92
CA VAL A 16 2.09 -6.87 1.75
C VAL A 16 1.12 -7.94 2.24
N ALA A 17 -0.18 -7.70 2.05
CA ALA A 17 -1.25 -8.61 2.51
C ALA A 17 -1.11 -8.99 4.00
N SER A 18 -0.89 -7.99 4.85
CA SER A 18 -0.69 -8.14 6.30
C SER A 18 0.57 -8.90 6.71
N ARG A 19 1.54 -9.05 5.80
CA ARG A 19 2.85 -9.64 6.08
C ARG A 19 3.91 -8.56 6.10
N LEU A 20 4.49 -8.34 7.27
CA LEU A 20 5.63 -7.46 7.48
C LEU A 20 6.91 -8.18 7.07
N VAL A 21 7.60 -7.65 6.07
CA VAL A 21 8.78 -8.26 5.45
C VAL A 21 9.85 -7.21 5.17
N HIS A 22 11.11 -7.59 5.29
CA HIS A 22 12.24 -6.75 4.91
C HIS A 22 12.16 -6.37 3.43
N ARG A 23 12.55 -5.15 3.07
CA ARG A 23 12.44 -4.60 1.69
C ARG A 23 13.04 -5.51 0.62
N ASP A 24 14.12 -6.21 0.93
CA ASP A 24 14.81 -7.10 -0.02
C ASP A 24 14.05 -8.40 -0.29
N GLN A 25 13.07 -8.72 0.54
CA GLN A 25 12.19 -9.88 0.40
C GLN A 25 10.75 -9.48 0.07
N ALA A 26 10.43 -8.18 0.17
CA ALA A 26 9.12 -7.66 -0.16
C ALA A 26 8.85 -7.84 -1.65
N GLY A 27 7.69 -8.41 -1.97
CA GLY A 27 7.32 -8.69 -3.34
C GLY A 27 5.82 -8.91 -3.48
N VAL A 28 5.32 -8.61 -4.66
CA VAL A 28 3.94 -8.89 -5.07
C VAL A 28 3.97 -10.05 -6.06
N SER A 29 2.98 -10.93 -5.99
CA SER A 29 2.86 -12.06 -6.92
C SER A 29 2.83 -11.58 -8.37
N PRO A 30 3.54 -12.24 -9.32
CA PRO A 30 3.38 -11.97 -10.75
C PRO A 30 1.94 -12.15 -11.26
N PHE A 31 1.11 -12.89 -10.52
CA PHE A 31 -0.29 -13.10 -10.83
C PHE A 31 -1.23 -12.07 -10.20
N ASP A 32 -0.72 -11.11 -9.44
CA ASP A 32 -1.53 -10.01 -8.91
C ASP A 32 -2.03 -9.09 -10.03
N SER A 33 -3.24 -8.54 -9.86
CA SER A 33 -3.87 -7.64 -10.83
C SER A 33 -3.02 -6.42 -11.16
N VAL A 34 -2.26 -5.90 -10.18
CA VAL A 34 -1.36 -4.75 -10.42
C VAL A 34 -0.21 -5.12 -11.35
N VAL A 35 0.30 -6.35 -11.26
CA VAL A 35 1.42 -6.81 -12.10
C VAL A 35 0.93 -7.19 -13.50
N GLN A 36 -0.23 -7.86 -13.58
CA GLN A 36 -0.75 -8.33 -14.86
C GLN A 36 -1.32 -7.23 -15.75
N GLY A 37 -1.81 -6.13 -15.17
CA GLY A 37 -2.48 -5.08 -15.94
C GLY A 37 -2.55 -3.72 -15.27
N GLY A 38 -1.80 -3.47 -14.19
CA GLY A 38 -1.84 -2.19 -13.47
C GLY A 38 -3.16 -1.94 -12.73
N ASP A 39 -3.95 -2.99 -12.48
CA ASP A 39 -5.28 -2.88 -11.90
C ASP A 39 -5.21 -2.74 -10.37
N ALA A 40 -5.08 -1.49 -9.92
CA ALA A 40 -4.99 -1.08 -8.53
C ALA A 40 -5.43 0.38 -8.35
N VAL A 41 -5.67 0.77 -7.11
CA VAL A 41 -5.81 2.17 -6.68
C VAL A 41 -4.77 2.49 -5.62
N TRP A 42 -4.38 3.76 -5.48
CA TRP A 42 -3.33 4.13 -4.54
C TRP A 42 -3.54 5.54 -3.95
N GLU A 43 -2.91 5.77 -2.81
CA GLU A 43 -2.90 7.02 -2.08
C GLU A 43 -1.49 7.31 -1.53
N GLY A 44 -1.11 8.59 -1.55
CA GLY A 44 0.08 9.09 -0.86
C GLY A 44 -0.33 9.82 0.42
N LEU A 45 0.13 9.35 1.57
CA LEU A 45 -0.18 9.90 2.89
C LEU A 45 1.06 10.51 3.52
N ARG A 46 0.88 11.56 4.33
CA ARG A 46 1.97 12.20 5.08
C ARG A 46 1.73 12.05 6.57
N LEU A 47 2.74 11.53 7.27
CA LEU A 47 2.79 11.44 8.72
C LEU A 47 3.51 12.66 9.28
N TYR A 48 2.84 13.37 10.18
CA TYR A 48 3.39 14.48 10.94
C TYR A 48 3.10 14.28 12.43
N ASP A 49 4.13 14.24 13.27
CA ASP A 49 4.02 14.14 14.73
C ASP A 49 2.97 13.09 15.18
N GLY A 50 3.11 11.86 14.65
CA GLY A 50 2.25 10.72 14.94
C GLY A 50 0.85 10.77 14.30
N ARG A 51 0.53 11.79 13.48
CA ARG A 51 -0.78 11.96 12.86
C ARG A 51 -0.69 11.99 11.34
N ILE A 52 -1.59 11.27 10.68
CA ILE A 52 -1.69 11.30 9.21
C ILE A 52 -2.56 12.48 8.79
N PHE A 53 -2.02 13.36 7.94
CA PHE A 53 -2.76 14.51 7.44
C PHE A 53 -3.97 14.07 6.59
N LYS A 54 -5.16 14.54 6.95
CA LYS A 54 -6.43 14.27 6.23
C LYS A 54 -6.71 12.79 5.94
N LEU A 55 -6.38 11.92 6.89
CA LEU A 55 -6.49 10.46 6.73
C LEU A 55 -7.85 10.00 6.18
N HIS A 56 -8.95 10.49 6.75
CA HIS A 56 -10.29 10.06 6.38
C HIS A 56 -10.64 10.48 4.94
N GLU A 57 -10.21 11.65 4.51
CA GLU A 57 -10.40 12.11 3.13
C GLU A 57 -9.57 11.29 2.13
N HIS A 58 -8.36 10.88 2.51
CA HIS A 58 -7.53 9.97 1.71
C HIS A 58 -8.18 8.58 1.59
N LEU A 59 -8.65 7.98 2.69
CA LEU A 59 -9.36 6.69 2.67
C LEU A 59 -10.67 6.78 1.88
N GLY A 60 -11.41 7.88 2.04
CA GLY A 60 -12.60 8.18 1.25
C GLY A 60 -12.29 8.17 -0.25
N ARG A 61 -11.21 8.83 -0.68
CA ARG A 61 -10.79 8.85 -2.09
C ARG A 61 -10.35 7.48 -2.58
N LEU A 62 -9.58 6.73 -1.80
CA LEU A 62 -9.18 5.35 -2.12
C LEU A 62 -10.40 4.46 -2.41
N ARG A 63 -11.41 4.50 -1.53
CA ARG A 63 -12.65 3.74 -1.70
C ARG A 63 -13.45 4.19 -2.92
N CYS A 64 -13.59 5.51 -3.13
CA CYS A 64 -14.26 6.05 -4.30
C CYS A 64 -13.58 5.58 -5.60
N SER A 65 -12.25 5.60 -5.65
CA SER A 65 -11.48 5.08 -6.78
C SER A 65 -11.67 3.58 -6.97
N ALA A 66 -11.63 2.79 -5.90
CA ALA A 66 -11.84 1.34 -5.96
C ALA A 66 -13.26 1.00 -6.47
N HIS A 67 -14.27 1.75 -6.01
CA HIS A 67 -15.64 1.61 -6.47
C HIS A 67 -15.79 2.01 -7.95
N ALA A 68 -15.14 3.09 -8.39
CA ALA A 68 -15.13 3.49 -9.81
C ALA A 68 -14.50 2.42 -10.72
N LEU A 69 -13.56 1.63 -10.20
CA LEU A 69 -12.97 0.47 -10.87
C LEU A 69 -13.73 -0.84 -10.61
N ALA A 70 -14.93 -0.79 -10.02
CA ALA A 70 -15.78 -1.95 -9.73
C ALA A 70 -15.10 -3.04 -8.89
N PHE A 71 -14.33 -2.65 -7.86
CA PHE A 71 -13.82 -3.61 -6.87
C PHE A 71 -15.01 -4.28 -6.16
N ALA A 72 -15.01 -5.61 -6.07
CA ALA A 72 -16.09 -6.37 -5.43
C ALA A 72 -16.14 -6.14 -3.92
N THR A 73 -14.95 -6.00 -3.30
CA THR A 73 -14.79 -5.73 -1.88
C THR A 73 -13.63 -4.77 -1.68
N VAL A 74 -13.75 -3.93 -0.65
CA VAL A 74 -12.69 -3.02 -0.19
C VAL A 74 -12.63 -3.18 1.33
N PRO A 75 -11.43 -3.32 1.94
CA PRO A 75 -11.30 -3.33 3.39
C PRO A 75 -11.91 -2.07 4.01
N ASP A 76 -12.47 -2.19 5.20
CA ASP A 76 -12.94 -1.01 5.93
C ASP A 76 -11.78 -0.10 6.37
N ASP A 77 -12.13 1.13 6.75
CA ASP A 77 -11.14 2.14 7.09
C ASP A 77 -10.32 1.72 8.32
N GLU A 78 -10.92 1.02 9.29
CA GLU A 78 -10.24 0.54 10.49
C GLU A 78 -9.16 -0.49 10.17
N ALA A 79 -9.46 -1.47 9.31
CA ALA A 79 -8.52 -2.48 8.86
C ALA A 79 -7.34 -1.85 8.10
N ILE A 80 -7.60 -0.87 7.24
CA ILE A 80 -6.54 -0.15 6.53
C ILE A 80 -5.66 0.64 7.51
N VAL A 81 -6.27 1.35 8.45
CA VAL A 81 -5.55 2.12 9.47
C VAL A 81 -4.68 1.22 10.33
N GLU A 82 -5.19 0.04 10.70
CA GLU A 82 -4.42 -0.94 11.46
C GLU A 82 -3.19 -1.43 10.69
N GLN A 83 -3.31 -1.71 9.40
CA GLN A 83 -2.17 -2.10 8.56
C GLN A 83 -1.14 -0.98 8.42
N ILE A 84 -1.58 0.27 8.28
CA ILE A 84 -0.67 1.43 8.30
C ILE A 84 0.05 1.53 9.65
N ARG A 85 -0.69 1.41 10.76
CA ARG A 85 -0.14 1.47 12.11
C ARG A 85 0.92 0.40 12.36
N GLN A 86 0.63 -0.86 11.99
CA GLN A 86 1.57 -1.97 12.11
C GLN A 86 2.85 -1.71 11.31
N THR A 87 2.72 -1.17 10.09
CA THR A 87 3.86 -0.85 9.23
C THR A 87 4.72 0.26 9.83
N LEU A 88 4.12 1.34 10.33
CA LEU A 88 4.84 2.44 10.99
C LEU A 88 5.56 1.96 12.26
N GLN A 89 4.90 1.12 13.06
CA GLN A 89 5.49 0.57 14.28
C GLN A 89 6.67 -0.35 13.99
N ALA A 90 6.57 -1.21 12.98
CA ALA A 90 7.66 -2.09 12.57
C ALA A 90 8.92 -1.33 12.15
N ASN A 91 8.76 -0.09 11.67
CA ASN A 91 9.85 0.79 11.26
C ASN A 91 10.24 1.84 12.31
N GLY A 92 9.60 1.88 13.49
CA GLY A 92 9.85 2.91 14.51
C GLY A 92 9.56 4.34 14.02
N MET A 93 8.62 4.49 13.10
CA MET A 93 8.35 5.75 12.40
C MET A 93 7.26 6.58 13.08
N HIS A 94 7.56 7.84 13.35
CA HIS A 94 6.65 8.74 14.05
C HIS A 94 6.43 10.08 13.35
N ASP A 95 7.33 10.52 12.47
CA ASP A 95 7.24 11.83 11.84
C ASP A 95 7.96 11.88 10.48
N SER A 96 7.61 12.84 9.64
CA SER A 96 8.27 13.13 8.35
C SER A 96 8.32 11.95 7.37
N VAL A 97 7.28 11.10 7.39
CA VAL A 97 7.18 9.90 6.54
C VAL A 97 6.21 10.11 5.38
N HIS A 98 6.58 9.60 4.21
CA HIS A 98 5.68 9.48 3.07
C HIS A 98 5.19 8.04 2.96
N ILE A 99 3.94 7.79 3.29
CA ILE A 99 3.34 6.46 3.20
C ILE A 99 2.69 6.33 1.82
N ARG A 100 3.05 5.27 1.08
CA ARG A 100 2.34 4.83 -0.11
C ARG A 100 1.41 3.69 0.26
N LEU A 101 0.13 3.91 0.06
CA LEU A 101 -0.92 2.94 0.26
C LEU A 101 -1.41 2.49 -1.11
N THR A 102 -1.30 1.21 -1.44
CA THR A 102 -1.82 0.66 -2.71
C THR A 102 -2.77 -0.49 -2.41
N LEU A 103 -3.92 -0.50 -3.06
CA LEU A 103 -4.90 -1.58 -2.99
C LEU A 103 -5.07 -2.17 -4.38
N THR A 104 -4.68 -3.43 -4.54
CA THR A 104 -4.88 -4.20 -5.76
C THR A 104 -6.14 -5.04 -5.64
N ARG A 105 -6.68 -5.51 -6.76
CA ARG A 105 -7.78 -6.49 -6.77
C ARG A 105 -7.31 -7.88 -6.32
N GLY A 106 -6.00 -8.06 -6.14
CA GLY A 106 -5.34 -9.23 -5.58
C GLY A 106 -4.82 -10.21 -6.63
N VAL A 107 -4.48 -11.41 -6.16
CA VAL A 107 -4.01 -12.51 -7.01
C VAL A 107 -5.15 -13.07 -7.85
N LYS A 108 -4.88 -13.26 -9.14
CA LYS A 108 -5.80 -13.92 -10.07
C LYS A 108 -5.59 -15.44 -10.06
N VAL A 109 -6.67 -16.19 -10.27
CA VAL A 109 -6.60 -17.65 -10.44
C VAL A 109 -5.85 -18.07 -11.71
N THR A 110 -5.86 -17.21 -12.73
CA THR A 110 -5.09 -17.37 -13.98
C THR A 110 -4.89 -16.01 -14.64
N SER A 111 -4.06 -15.95 -15.69
CA SER A 111 -3.83 -14.71 -16.42
C SER A 111 -5.01 -14.31 -17.29
N GLY A 112 -5.35 -13.02 -17.28
CA GLY A 112 -6.45 -12.47 -18.07
C GLY A 112 -6.99 -11.13 -17.56
N MET A 113 -7.70 -10.43 -18.44
CA MET A 113 -8.24 -9.09 -18.17
C MET A 113 -9.56 -9.10 -17.40
N ASP A 114 -10.24 -10.25 -17.28
CA ASP A 114 -11.50 -10.34 -16.56
C ASP A 114 -11.28 -10.11 -15.05
N PRO A 115 -11.93 -9.10 -14.44
CA PRO A 115 -11.78 -8.81 -13.01
C PRO A 115 -12.35 -9.91 -12.11
N ARG A 116 -13.21 -10.81 -12.63
CA ARG A 116 -13.75 -11.94 -11.86
C ARG A 116 -12.74 -13.07 -11.63
N LEU A 117 -11.57 -12.98 -12.26
CA LEU A 117 -10.45 -13.88 -11.98
C LEU A 117 -9.81 -13.61 -10.61
N ASN A 118 -10.08 -12.45 -10.02
CA ASN A 118 -9.63 -12.06 -8.68
C ASN A 118 -10.57 -12.64 -7.61
N GLN A 119 -10.30 -13.88 -7.20
CA GLN A 119 -11.14 -14.60 -6.22
C GLN A 119 -10.55 -14.62 -4.81
N SER A 120 -9.26 -14.30 -4.66
CA SER A 120 -8.57 -14.29 -3.36
C SER A 120 -8.85 -13.04 -2.51
N GLY A 121 -9.60 -12.07 -3.04
CA GLY A 121 -9.81 -10.77 -2.43
C GLY A 121 -8.66 -9.78 -2.69
N PRO A 122 -8.83 -8.51 -2.29
CA PRO A 122 -7.88 -7.45 -2.58
C PRO A 122 -6.58 -7.61 -1.78
N THR A 123 -5.47 -7.13 -2.33
CA THR A 123 -4.18 -7.07 -1.63
C THR A 123 -3.85 -5.64 -1.26
N LEU A 124 -3.70 -5.38 0.04
CA LEU A 124 -3.23 -4.10 0.55
C LEU A 124 -1.70 -4.11 0.67
N ILE A 125 -1.08 -3.07 0.14
CA ILE A 125 0.36 -2.84 0.17
C ILE A 125 0.61 -1.50 0.88
N VAL A 126 1.44 -1.53 1.92
CA VAL A 126 1.88 -0.33 2.64
C VAL A 126 3.39 -0.26 2.58
N GLU A 127 3.89 0.82 1.97
CA GLU A 127 5.30 1.18 1.94
C GLU A 127 5.46 2.55 2.61
N ALA A 128 6.48 2.73 3.45
CA ALA A 128 6.68 3.97 4.19
C ALA A 128 8.15 4.38 4.14
N PRO A 129 8.70 4.78 2.97
CA PRO A 129 10.07 5.26 2.92
C PRO A 129 10.22 6.56 3.71
N SER A 130 11.31 6.65 4.48
CA SER A 130 11.75 7.92 5.02
C SER A 130 12.10 8.86 3.86
N CYS A 131 11.71 10.12 3.99
CA CYS A 131 12.16 11.19 3.12
C CYS A 131 13.14 12.04 3.92
N SER A 132 14.44 11.75 3.83
CA SER A 132 15.41 12.82 4.10
C SER A 132 15.22 13.90 3.02
N ALA A 133 14.90 15.12 3.43
CA ALA A 133 15.02 16.27 2.54
C ALA A 133 16.52 16.44 2.28
N SER A 134 16.97 16.01 1.10
CA SER A 134 18.29 16.38 0.57
C SER A 134 18.24 17.76 -0.06
#